data_AF-A0A3M5EIY1-F1
#
_entry.id   AF-A0A3M5EIY1-F1
#
_cell.length_a   1.000
_cell.length_b   1.000
_cell.length_c   1.000
_cell.angle_alpha   90.00
_cell.angle_beta   90.00
_cell.angle_gamma   90.00
#
_symmetry.space_group_name_H-M   'P 1'
#
loop_
_entity.id
_entity.type
_entity.pdbx_description
1 polymer ?
#
loop_
_entity_poly.entity_id
_entity_poly.type
_entity_poly.pdbx_seq_one_letter_code
_entity_poly.pdbx_strand_id
1 'polypeptide(L)'
;MPGRDGWQILRSVRDAGMTVPVLFLTARDAVEDRVRGLEQGADDYLVKPFAFVELLARVRTLLRRGSQQLQETTLQLADLELDLLRRRVQRQGKRIDLTAKEFALL
;
A
#
# COMPACT_ATOMS: atom_id res chain seq x y z
N MET A 1 -4.10 -13.35 21.01
CA MET A 1 -2.70 -13.81 21.14
C MET A 1 -2.33 -13.78 22.61
N PRO A 2 -1.29 -14.49 23.10
CA PRO A 2 -0.88 -14.29 24.49
C PRO A 2 -0.63 -12.79 24.74
N GLY A 3 -1.31 -12.23 25.74
CA GLY A 3 -1.17 -10.83 26.17
C GLY A 3 -2.08 -9.79 25.48
N ARG A 4 -2.33 -9.85 24.17
CA ARG A 4 -3.20 -8.89 23.45
C ARG A 4 -4.07 -9.54 22.37
N ASP A 5 -5.29 -9.02 22.22
CA ASP A 5 -6.19 -9.43 21.13
C ASP A 5 -5.85 -8.68 19.84
N GLY A 6 -6.00 -9.33 18.68
CA GLY A 6 -5.69 -8.75 17.37
C GLY A 6 -6.53 -7.49 17.08
N TRP A 7 -7.74 -7.43 17.62
CA TRP A 7 -8.61 -6.25 17.55
C TRP A 7 -8.03 -5.04 18.27
N GLN A 8 -7.42 -5.25 19.45
CA GLN A 8 -6.80 -4.17 20.21
C GLN A 8 -5.57 -3.65 19.47
N ILE A 9 -4.79 -4.54 18.85
CA ILE A 9 -3.64 -4.17 18.02
C ILE A 9 -4.10 -3.32 16.83
N LEU A 10 -5.11 -3.75 16.09
CA LEU A 10 -5.65 -2.97 14.96
C LEU A 10 -6.09 -1.57 15.40
N ARG A 11 -6.87 -1.47 16.49
CA ARG A 11 -7.30 -0.17 17.02
C ARG A 11 -6.10 0.72 17.34
N SER A 12 -5.10 0.23 18.08
CA SER A 12 -3.91 1.02 18.39
C SER A 12 -3.13 1.48 17.15
N VAL A 13 -3.06 0.66 16.09
CA VAL A 13 -2.42 1.03 14.82
C VAL A 13 -3.19 2.16 14.13
N ARG A 14 -4.53 2.08 14.10
CA ARG A 14 -5.38 3.11 13.49
C ARG A 14 -5.42 4.41 14.30
N ASP A 15 -5.49 4.31 15.63
CA ASP A 15 -5.42 5.45 16.55
C ASP A 15 -4.08 6.19 16.43
N ALA A 16 -3.01 5.49 16.10
CA ALA A 16 -1.69 6.07 15.80
C ALA A 16 -1.59 6.70 14.39
N GLY A 17 -2.67 6.73 13.61
CA GLY A 17 -2.71 7.28 12.25
C GLY A 17 -1.99 6.43 11.20
N MET A 18 -1.62 5.18 11.52
CA MET A 18 -0.90 4.31 10.59
C MET A 18 -1.85 3.70 9.56
N THR A 19 -1.54 3.87 8.28
CA THR A 19 -2.32 3.37 7.14
C THR A 19 -1.78 2.05 6.57
N VAL A 20 -0.91 1.36 7.31
CA VAL A 20 -0.37 0.06 6.90
C VAL A 20 -1.51 -0.94 6.67
N PRO A 21 -1.52 -1.70 5.56
CA PRO A 21 -2.53 -2.72 5.31
C PRO A 21 -2.50 -3.83 6.37
N VAL A 22 -3.66 -4.24 6.86
CA VAL A 22 -3.83 -5.28 7.89
C VAL A 22 -4.69 -6.42 7.37
N LEU A 23 -4.15 -7.65 7.42
CA LEU A 23 -4.85 -8.90 7.16
C LEU A 23 -5.01 -9.69 8.45
N PHE A 24 -6.23 -10.07 8.81
CA PHE A 24 -6.47 -11.01 9.91
C PHE A 24 -6.22 -12.45 9.48
N LEU A 25 -5.49 -13.22 10.29
CA LEU A 25 -5.32 -14.67 10.17
C LEU A 25 -5.82 -15.35 11.43
N THR A 26 -6.99 -15.96 11.38
CA THR A 26 -7.76 -16.28 12.60
C THR A 26 -8.57 -17.56 12.48
N ALA A 27 -8.89 -18.18 13.61
CA ALA A 27 -9.80 -19.33 13.66
C ALA A 27 -11.28 -18.91 13.85
N ARG A 28 -11.54 -17.61 14.04
CA ARG A 28 -12.90 -17.07 14.17
C ARG A 28 -13.54 -16.97 12.78
N ASP A 29 -14.41 -17.91 12.46
CA ASP A 29 -15.01 -18.10 11.14
C ASP A 29 -16.42 -17.53 11.01
N ALA A 30 -17.03 -17.15 12.14
CA ALA A 30 -18.31 -16.46 12.21
C ALA A 30 -18.33 -15.20 11.33
N VAL A 31 -19.47 -14.97 10.68
CA VAL A 31 -19.66 -13.82 9.79
C VAL A 31 -19.55 -12.52 10.59
N GLU A 32 -20.07 -12.52 11.81
CA GLU A 32 -20.05 -11.38 12.73
C GLU A 32 -18.62 -10.97 13.08
N ASP A 33 -17.72 -11.93 13.31
CA ASP A 33 -16.30 -11.64 13.58
C ASP A 33 -15.60 -11.03 12.35
N ARG A 34 -15.95 -11.49 11.14
CA ARG A 34 -15.40 -10.94 9.89
C ARG A 34 -15.88 -9.51 9.65
N VAL A 35 -17.18 -9.27 9.76
CA VAL A 35 -17.79 -7.94 9.61
C VAL A 35 -17.17 -6.97 10.62
N ARG A 36 -17.15 -7.37 11.90
CA ARG A 36 -16.55 -6.59 12.98
C ARG A 36 -15.10 -6.21 12.71
N GLY A 37 -14.33 -7.06 12.04
CA GLY A 37 -12.94 -6.76 11.72
C GLY A 37 -12.76 -5.75 10.61
N LEU A 38 -13.54 -5.89 9.55
CA LEU A 38 -13.53 -4.96 8.42
C LEU A 38 -14.01 -3.57 8.86
N GLU A 39 -15.07 -3.49 9.68
CA GLU A 39 -15.57 -2.23 10.23
C GLU A 39 -14.57 -1.52 11.15
N GLN A 40 -13.70 -2.27 11.83
CA GLN A 40 -12.61 -1.71 12.65
C GLN A 40 -11.40 -1.23 11.81
N GLY A 41 -11.47 -1.34 10.49
CA GLY A 41 -10.43 -0.87 9.57
C GLY A 41 -9.39 -1.93 9.20
N ALA A 42 -9.73 -3.22 9.30
CA ALA A 42 -8.95 -4.26 8.63
C ALA A 42 -9.18 -4.21 7.13
N ASP A 43 -8.15 -4.53 6.35
CA ASP A 43 -8.21 -4.49 4.90
C ASP A 43 -8.65 -5.84 4.30
N ASP A 44 -8.39 -6.94 5.01
CA ASP A 44 -8.84 -8.28 4.65
C ASP A 44 -8.87 -9.23 5.87
N TYR A 45 -9.50 -10.39 5.69
CA TYR A 45 -9.74 -11.37 6.74
C TYR A 45 -9.68 -12.81 6.17
N LEU A 46 -8.82 -13.65 6.73
CA LEU A 46 -8.60 -15.03 6.31
C LEU A 46 -8.72 -16.01 7.48
N VAL A 47 -9.63 -16.96 7.33
CA VAL A 47 -9.97 -17.98 8.33
C VAL A 47 -9.04 -19.18 8.22
N LYS A 48 -8.70 -19.80 9.35
CA LYS A 48 -7.94 -21.06 9.42
C LYS A 48 -8.88 -22.27 9.42
N PRO A 49 -8.51 -23.39 8.75
CA PRO A 49 -7.31 -23.56 7.92
C PRO A 49 -7.45 -22.87 6.55
N PHE A 50 -6.33 -22.40 6.00
CA PHE A 50 -6.28 -21.77 4.68
C PHE A 50 -5.19 -22.39 3.80
N ALA A 51 -5.34 -22.28 2.49
CA ALA A 51 -4.28 -22.61 1.56
C ALA A 51 -3.21 -21.50 1.54
N PHE A 52 -1.92 -21.87 1.52
CA PHE A 52 -0.84 -20.89 1.44
C PHE A 52 -0.93 -20.01 0.19
N VAL A 53 -1.41 -20.58 -0.93
CA VAL A 53 -1.64 -19.84 -2.18
C VAL A 53 -2.72 -18.76 -2.01
N GLU A 54 -3.75 -19.01 -1.20
CA GLU A 54 -4.78 -18.01 -0.90
C GLU A 54 -4.21 -16.86 -0.07
N LEU A 55 -3.43 -17.16 0.98
CA LEU A 55 -2.72 -16.15 1.76
C LEU A 55 -1.84 -15.28 0.85
N LEU A 56 -1.04 -15.90 -0.02
CA LEU A 56 -0.15 -15.20 -0.93
C LEU A 56 -0.92 -14.26 -1.88
N ALA A 57 -2.06 -14.71 -2.41
CA ALA A 57 -2.90 -13.91 -3.29
C ALA A 57 -3.51 -12.70 -2.57
N ARG A 58 -3.96 -12.87 -1.32
CA ARG A 58 -4.50 -11.78 -0.49
C ARG A 58 -3.43 -10.75 -0.13
N VAL A 59 -2.26 -11.19 0.32
CA VAL A 59 -1.13 -10.30 0.61
C VAL A 59 -0.73 -9.48 -0.62
N ARG A 60 -0.57 -10.11 -1.79
CA ARG A 60 -0.28 -9.40 -3.04
C ARG A 60 -1.35 -8.36 -3.39
N THR A 61 -2.63 -8.67 -3.14
CA THR A 61 -3.74 -7.78 -3.41
C THR A 61 -3.74 -6.56 -2.48
N LEU A 62 -3.45 -6.76 -1.20
CA LEU A 62 -3.31 -5.69 -0.20
C LEU A 62 -2.15 -4.74 -0.53
N LEU A 63 -0.98 -5.30 -0.86
CA LEU A 63 0.19 -4.50 -1.22
C LEU A 63 -0.06 -3.68 -2.49
N ARG A 64 -0.76 -4.24 -3.48
CA ARG A 64 -1.14 -3.51 -4.71
C ARG A 64 -2.05 -2.31 -4.43
N ARG A 65 -2.99 -2.44 -3.48
CA ARG A 65 -3.88 -1.33 -3.08
C ARG A 65 -3.10 -0.21 -2.39
N GLY A 66 -2.13 -0.56 -1.54
CA GLY A 66 -1.23 0.42 -0.91
C GLY A 66 -0.27 1.10 -1.89
N SER A 67 0.13 0.41 -2.97
CA SER A 67 1.01 0.95 -4.03
C SER A 67 0.26 1.59 -5.21
N GLN A 68 -1.08 1.57 -5.22
CA GLN A 68 -1.86 2.44 -6.09
C GLN A 68 -1.81 3.91 -5.64
N GLN A 69 -1.34 4.18 -4.42
CA GLN A 69 -0.84 5.50 -4.04
C GLN A 69 0.61 5.63 -4.53
N LEU A 70 0.77 6.40 -5.61
CA LEU A 70 2.02 6.88 -6.19
C LEU A 70 2.79 5.85 -7.04
N GLN A 71 2.35 5.60 -8.27
CA GLN A 71 3.36 5.70 -9.33
C GLN A 71 3.88 7.14 -9.23
N GLU A 72 5.12 7.32 -8.79
CA GLU A 72 5.74 8.64 -8.78
C GLU A 72 5.75 9.15 -10.21
N THR A 73 4.77 9.98 -10.55
CA THR A 73 4.69 10.65 -11.85
C THR A 73 5.72 11.77 -11.95
N THR A 74 6.38 12.08 -10.84
CA THR A 74 7.42 13.08 -10.72
C THR A 74 8.63 12.49 -10.00
N LEU A 75 9.78 12.45 -10.66
CA LEU A 75 11.06 12.12 -10.02
C LEU A 75 11.79 13.43 -9.70
N GLN A 76 12.34 13.54 -8.49
CA GLN A 76 13.12 14.71 -8.08
C GLN A 76 14.50 14.29 -7.57
N LEU A 77 15.54 14.93 -8.09
CA LEU A 77 16.92 14.75 -7.65
C LEU A 77 17.59 16.12 -7.53
N ALA A 78 17.85 16.55 -6.29
CA ALA A 78 18.32 17.90 -6.01
C ALA A 78 17.44 18.97 -6.70
N ASP A 79 18.01 19.75 -7.61
CA ASP A 79 17.32 20.80 -8.36
C ASP A 79 16.70 20.33 -9.69
N LEU A 80 16.77 19.03 -10.00
CA LEU A 80 16.22 18.39 -11.19
C LEU A 80 14.85 17.76 -10.89
N GLU A 81 13.86 18.03 -11.74
CA GLU A 81 12.51 17.48 -11.68
C GLU A 81 12.11 16.87 -13.03
N LEU A 82 11.58 15.64 -13.02
CA LEU A 82 11.10 14.93 -14.19
C LEU A 82 9.61 14.60 -14.02
N ASP A 83 8.75 15.14 -14.89
CA ASP A 83 7.35 14.73 -15.03
C ASP A 83 7.26 13.59 -16.04
N LEU A 84 7.10 12.35 -15.55
CA LEU A 84 7.08 11.13 -16.35
C LEU A 84 5.84 11.03 -17.26
N LEU A 85 4.72 11.64 -16.84
CA LEU A 85 3.48 11.64 -17.62
C LEU A 85 3.57 12.59 -18.81
N ARG A 86 4.05 13.81 -18.56
CA ARG A 86 4.20 14.84 -19.59
C ARG A 86 5.50 14.71 -20.37
N ARG A 87 6.41 13.83 -19.94
CA ARG A 87 7.78 13.69 -20.44
C ARG A 87 8.50 15.04 -20.46
N ARG A 88 8.50 15.73 -19.31
CA ARG A 88 9.13 17.06 -19.16
C ARG A 88 10.21 16.99 -18.10
N VAL A 89 11.31 17.67 -18.36
CA VAL A 89 12.42 17.81 -17.42
C VAL A 89 12.64 19.29 -17.14
N GLN A 90 12.85 19.63 -15.87
CA GLN A 90 13.18 20.98 -15.43
C GLN A 90 14.36 20.93 -14.47
N ARG A 91 15.22 21.93 -14.51
CA ARG A 91 16.25 22.14 -13.50
C ARG A 91 16.22 23.58 -13.02
N GLN A 92 16.11 23.81 -11.72
CA GLN A 92 15.95 25.15 -11.14
C GLN A 92 14.78 25.93 -11.79
N GLY A 93 13.68 25.23 -12.08
CA GLY A 93 12.51 25.80 -12.76
C GLY A 93 12.70 26.15 -14.25
N LYS A 94 13.87 25.86 -14.84
CA LYS A 94 14.11 26.01 -16.28
C LYS A 94 13.89 24.69 -16.99
N ARG A 95 13.05 24.71 -18.03
CA ARG A 95 12.79 23.55 -18.87
C ARG A 95 14.05 23.13 -19.63
N ILE A 96 14.31 21.83 -19.63
CA ILE A 96 15.33 21.19 -20.46
C ILE A 96 14.60 20.43 -21.56
N ASP A 97 14.82 20.82 -22.81
CA ASP A 97 14.27 20.09 -23.95
C ASP A 97 15.18 18.91 -24.29
N LEU A 98 14.63 17.71 -24.16
CA LEU A 98 15.31 16.45 -24.43
C LEU A 98 14.61 15.74 -25.58
N THR A 99 15.39 15.05 -26.39
CA THR A 99 14.86 14.03 -27.29
C THR A 99 14.28 12.87 -26.49
N ALA A 100 13.45 12.05 -27.13
CA ALA A 100 12.89 10.85 -26.48
C ALA A 100 13.96 9.88 -25.97
N LYS A 101 15.12 9.80 -26.65
CA LYS A 101 16.24 8.94 -26.24
C LYS A 101 16.96 9.50 -25.01
N GLU A 102 17.20 10.80 -24.96
CA GLU A 102 17.84 11.45 -23.80
C GLU A 102 16.93 11.40 -22.57
N PHE A 103 15.62 11.59 -22.75
CA PHE A 103 14.64 11.43 -21.65
C PHE A 103 14.61 10.00 -21.09
N ALA A 104 14.77 8.99 -21.95
CA ALA A 104 14.77 7.59 -21.52
C ALA A 104 16.07 7.13 -20.86
N LEU A 105 17.16 7.89 -21.01
CA LEU A 105 18.47 7.59 -20.42
C LEU A 105 18.63 8.20 -19.02
N LEU A 106 17.90 9.29 -18.73
CA LEU A 106 17.79 9.89 -17.41
C LEU A 106 16.92 9.03 -16.47
#